data_AF-A0A9W9DCY7-F1
#
_entry.id   AF-A0A9W9DCY7-F1
#
_cell.length_a   1.000
_cell.length_b   1.000
_cell.length_c   1.000
_cell.angle_alpha   90.00
_cell.angle_beta   90.00
_cell.angle_gamma   90.00
#
_symmetry.space_group_name_H-M   'P 1'
#
loop_
_entity.id
_entity.type
_entity.pdbx_description
1 polymer ?
#
loop_
_entity_poly.entity_id
_entity_poly.type
_entity_poly.pdbx_seq_one_letter_code
_entity_poly.pdbx_strand_id
1 'polypeptide(L)'
;MTLKSMFTSKTRLSDALRLGMKKSAFEKTPYTFLPQSALDSIIIEDIILMALGITKPTPEDCKLVAYILTKAKRLFATAAYVGLPSDTLYCAMVLFRNANFSDERLPLEEMGGEDFLKNKMNGLKHPLVKLEGHLKPNAERIWTFSRIHDFLKAQFSFLTPIFSTGKIDYDFGPSLILPFLKHTAQGEGSFGVVSRIEIHADHIKPTPKTAGSFAIKEIKSNNDSQEVAEHWESEVKALRTMNELRQDHIIRFIAAFRRGRIEAREHYIIFEWADGGNLHELWQSDPSQPVTGTLVREAITQLHGLATALSAAHYLASDRAHGRSYRHGDLKPANILRFDSGTVIGTLKIGDWGEAKSHQTVTAMRNMDTTARYGTRRYEPPECEIGIGPTDLNQRAKGRSRLYDIWSMGCITLEFIIWLLYGATGLREFNDSVTTGSGDQSPFYEVNEACGVRSARVHSVVASWMQHMSKDPACRAGETALGDLLELVERGLLAVNLPSHGGSKDLLLIHDSSKEYR
;
A
#
# COMPACT_ATOMS: atom_id res chain seq x y z
N MET A 1 -26.48 -9.59 -21.39
CA MET A 1 -26.03 -9.80 -22.78
C MET A 1 -24.53 -9.91 -22.79
N THR A 2 -23.98 -11.04 -23.20
CA THR A 2 -22.53 -11.24 -23.37
C THR A 2 -22.04 -10.36 -24.53
N LEU A 3 -20.88 -9.70 -24.42
CA LEU A 3 -20.27 -8.91 -25.53
C LEU A 3 -20.22 -9.72 -26.85
N LYS A 4 -20.12 -11.05 -26.75
CA LYS A 4 -20.18 -12.00 -27.86
C LYS A 4 -21.48 -11.94 -28.68
N SER A 5 -22.62 -11.61 -28.07
CA SER A 5 -23.93 -11.55 -28.77
C SER A 5 -24.19 -10.22 -29.49
N MET A 6 -23.30 -9.22 -29.37
CA MET A 6 -23.41 -7.92 -30.03
C MET A 6 -22.62 -7.83 -31.35
N PHE A 7 -21.83 -8.87 -31.68
CA PHE A 7 -21.14 -8.97 -32.95
C PHE A 7 -22.06 -9.56 -34.02
N THR A 8 -22.62 -8.67 -34.83
CA THR A 8 -23.18 -9.04 -36.14
C THR A 8 -22.13 -8.70 -37.21
N SER A 9 -22.30 -9.18 -38.44
CA SER A 9 -21.43 -8.83 -39.58
C SER A 9 -21.36 -7.33 -39.91
N LYS A 10 -22.11 -6.48 -39.19
CA LYS A 10 -22.20 -5.02 -39.38
C LYS A 10 -21.42 -4.21 -38.33
N THR A 11 -20.98 -4.80 -37.23
CA THR A 11 -20.31 -4.05 -36.14
C THR A 11 -18.80 -3.97 -36.42
N ARG A 12 -18.24 -2.76 -36.56
CA ARG A 12 -16.78 -2.61 -36.76
C ARG A 12 -16.05 -3.02 -35.47
N LEU A 13 -14.88 -3.67 -35.60
CA LEU A 13 -14.04 -4.05 -34.45
C LEU A 13 -13.74 -2.84 -33.54
N SER A 14 -13.53 -1.65 -34.12
CA SER A 14 -13.36 -0.41 -33.37
C SER A 14 -14.52 -0.11 -32.43
N ASP A 15 -15.76 -0.39 -32.84
CA ASP A 15 -16.96 -0.10 -32.04
C ASP A 15 -17.08 -1.07 -30.88
N ALA A 16 -16.77 -2.35 -31.12
CA ALA A 16 -16.73 -3.35 -30.06
C ALA A 16 -15.65 -3.06 -29.01
N LEU A 17 -14.46 -2.64 -29.44
CA LEU A 17 -13.40 -2.20 -28.54
C LEU A 17 -13.87 -1.01 -27.70
N ARG A 18 -14.53 -0.01 -28.31
CA ARG A 18 -15.10 1.16 -27.61
C ARG A 18 -16.18 0.77 -26.60
N LEU A 19 -17.09 -0.14 -26.96
CA LEU A 19 -18.15 -0.62 -26.07
C LEU A 19 -17.60 -1.39 -24.86
N GLY A 20 -16.46 -2.06 -25.02
CA GLY A 20 -15.78 -2.76 -23.93
C GLY A 20 -15.03 -1.84 -22.96
N MET A 21 -14.79 -0.58 -23.32
CA MET A 21 -13.99 0.34 -22.53
C MET A 21 -14.64 0.67 -21.18
N LYS A 22 -13.79 0.88 -20.17
CA LYS A 22 -14.13 1.41 -18.85
C LYS A 22 -13.49 2.77 -18.67
N LYS A 23 -14.18 3.69 -18.00
CA LYS A 23 -13.64 5.00 -17.61
C LYS A 23 -12.76 4.82 -16.37
N SER A 24 -11.55 5.38 -16.41
CA SER A 24 -10.73 5.55 -15.23
C SER A 24 -11.24 6.73 -14.39
N ALA A 25 -11.38 6.51 -13.09
CA ALA A 25 -11.71 7.52 -12.11
C ALA A 25 -10.48 8.32 -11.63
N PHE A 26 -9.27 8.00 -12.11
CA PHE A 26 -8.07 8.72 -11.71
C PHE A 26 -8.02 10.11 -12.38
N GLU A 27 -8.28 11.16 -11.61
CA GLU A 27 -8.49 12.52 -12.12
C GLU A 27 -7.26 13.12 -12.83
N LYS A 28 -6.04 12.67 -12.49
CA LYS A 28 -4.81 13.11 -13.15
C LYS A 28 -4.62 12.50 -14.54
N THR A 29 -5.41 11.48 -14.92
CA THR A 29 -5.44 10.91 -16.28
C THR A 29 -6.83 10.34 -16.58
N PRO A 30 -7.86 11.19 -16.69
CA PRO A 30 -9.22 10.73 -16.86
C PRO A 30 -9.39 10.26 -18.30
N TYR A 31 -9.29 8.95 -18.50
CA TYR A 31 -9.34 8.33 -19.82
C TYR A 31 -10.06 6.99 -19.78
N THR A 32 -10.19 6.34 -20.94
CA THR A 32 -10.84 5.04 -21.06
C THR A 32 -9.82 3.93 -21.37
N PHE A 33 -10.00 2.78 -20.72
CA PHE A 33 -9.16 1.60 -20.91
C PHE A 33 -10.01 0.35 -21.15
N LEU A 34 -9.43 -0.64 -21.84
CA LEU A 34 -10.06 -1.93 -22.08
C LEU A 34 -9.55 -2.94 -21.07
N PRO A 35 -10.43 -3.53 -20.22
CA PRO A 35 -10.01 -4.59 -19.30
C PRO A 35 -9.38 -5.79 -20.02
N GLN A 36 -8.43 -6.46 -19.36
CA GLN A 36 -7.70 -7.58 -19.96
C GLN A 36 -8.64 -8.71 -20.42
N SER A 37 -9.66 -9.08 -19.63
CA SER A 37 -10.62 -10.11 -20.04
C SER A 37 -11.48 -9.66 -21.23
N ALA A 38 -11.82 -8.37 -21.31
CA ALA A 38 -12.56 -7.81 -22.43
C ALA A 38 -11.71 -7.87 -23.71
N LEU A 39 -10.44 -7.47 -23.65
CA LEU A 39 -9.49 -7.61 -24.77
C LEU A 39 -9.39 -9.07 -25.24
N ASP A 40 -9.21 -10.00 -24.32
CA ASP A 40 -9.09 -11.43 -24.65
C ASP A 40 -10.39 -12.02 -25.21
N SER A 41 -11.55 -11.51 -24.80
CA SER A 41 -12.86 -11.95 -25.30
C SER A 41 -13.21 -11.37 -26.69
N ILE A 42 -12.68 -10.21 -27.03
CA ILE A 42 -12.94 -9.52 -28.30
C ILE A 42 -11.94 -9.98 -29.37
N ILE A 43 -10.65 -10.06 -29.01
CA ILE A 43 -9.58 -10.43 -29.94
C ILE A 43 -9.43 -11.95 -29.98
N ILE A 44 -10.37 -12.58 -30.67
CA ILE A 44 -10.41 -14.02 -30.96
C ILE A 44 -10.23 -14.28 -32.46
N GLU A 45 -9.89 -15.52 -32.83
CA GLU A 45 -9.60 -15.95 -34.21
C GLU A 45 -10.62 -15.46 -35.23
N ASP A 46 -11.91 -15.74 -35.04
CA ASP A 46 -12.98 -15.34 -35.96
C ASP A 46 -13.05 -13.82 -36.18
N ILE A 47 -12.87 -13.04 -35.11
CA ILE A 47 -12.91 -11.58 -35.16
C ILE A 47 -11.68 -11.02 -35.86
N ILE A 48 -10.51 -11.64 -35.65
CA ILE A 48 -9.29 -11.27 -36.36
C ILE A 48 -9.48 -11.49 -37.85
N LEU A 49 -9.91 -12.69 -38.28
CA LEU A 49 -10.13 -13.01 -39.68
C LEU A 49 -11.12 -12.02 -40.34
N MET A 50 -12.24 -11.73 -39.67
CA MET A 50 -13.23 -10.78 -40.16
C MET A 50 -12.65 -9.36 -40.30
N ALA A 51 -11.95 -8.85 -39.28
CA ALA A 51 -11.38 -7.51 -39.29
C ALA A 51 -10.30 -7.35 -40.37
N LEU A 52 -9.56 -8.42 -40.67
CA LEU A 52 -8.56 -8.49 -41.74
C LEU A 52 -9.15 -8.71 -43.14
N GLY A 53 -10.48 -8.89 -43.27
CA GLY A 53 -11.13 -9.13 -44.56
C GLY A 53 -10.88 -10.54 -45.13
N ILE A 54 -10.44 -11.49 -44.30
CA ILE A 54 -10.08 -12.84 -44.71
C ILE A 54 -11.33 -13.74 -44.66
N THR A 55 -11.79 -14.18 -45.82
CA THR A 55 -12.95 -15.09 -45.94
C THR A 55 -12.56 -16.56 -46.12
N LYS A 56 -11.36 -16.81 -46.64
CA LYS A 56 -10.80 -18.15 -46.86
C LYS A 56 -9.33 -18.15 -46.41
N PRO A 57 -9.04 -18.53 -45.15
CA PRO A 57 -7.69 -18.45 -44.58
C PRO A 57 -6.71 -19.38 -45.31
N THR A 58 -5.56 -18.84 -45.69
CA THR A 58 -4.40 -19.60 -46.17
C THR A 58 -3.50 -20.02 -45.00
N PRO A 59 -2.52 -20.93 -45.20
CA PRO A 59 -1.56 -21.28 -44.16
C PRO A 59 -0.77 -20.09 -43.61
N GLU A 60 -0.50 -19.04 -44.41
CA GLU A 60 0.16 -17.83 -43.91
C GLU A 60 -0.79 -16.96 -43.08
N ASP A 61 -2.08 -16.91 -43.44
CA ASP A 61 -3.10 -16.22 -42.64
C ASP A 61 -3.22 -16.86 -41.25
N CYS A 62 -3.23 -18.20 -41.18
CA CYS A 62 -3.26 -18.91 -39.89
C CYS A 62 -2.04 -18.57 -39.02
N LYS A 63 -0.85 -18.45 -39.62
CA LYS A 63 0.36 -18.02 -38.89
C LYS A 63 0.26 -16.56 -38.44
N LEU A 64 -0.35 -15.69 -39.24
CA LEU A 64 -0.59 -14.29 -38.88
C LEU A 64 -1.57 -14.17 -37.71
N VAL A 65 -2.69 -14.90 -37.75
CA VAL A 65 -3.66 -14.94 -36.64
C VAL A 65 -3.02 -15.48 -35.37
N ALA A 66 -2.25 -16.57 -35.46
CA ALA A 66 -1.52 -17.12 -34.32
C ALA A 66 -0.54 -16.09 -33.72
N TYR A 67 0.19 -15.36 -34.57
CA TYR A 67 1.04 -14.27 -34.16
C TYR A 67 0.27 -13.17 -33.41
N ILE A 68 -0.87 -12.73 -33.95
CA ILE A 68 -1.72 -11.72 -33.33
C ILE A 68 -2.17 -12.18 -31.94
N LEU A 69 -2.71 -13.39 -31.83
CA LEU A 69 -3.24 -13.93 -30.58
C LEU A 69 -2.18 -14.11 -29.49
N THR A 70 -0.94 -14.41 -29.87
CA THR A 70 0.12 -14.77 -28.92
C THR A 70 1.10 -13.65 -28.60
N LYS A 71 1.31 -12.71 -29.54
CA LYS A 71 2.39 -11.70 -29.43
C LYS A 71 1.95 -10.26 -29.71
N ALA A 72 0.81 -10.03 -30.35
CA ALA A 72 0.49 -8.71 -30.91
C ALA A 72 -0.99 -8.30 -30.72
N LYS A 73 -1.64 -8.77 -29.64
CA LYS A 73 -3.05 -8.47 -29.37
C LYS A 73 -3.28 -6.97 -29.18
N ARG A 74 -2.39 -6.29 -28.44
CA ARG A 74 -2.51 -4.84 -28.17
C ARG A 74 -2.16 -4.02 -29.39
N LEU A 75 -1.17 -4.42 -30.16
CA LEU A 75 -0.85 -3.81 -31.46
C LEU A 75 -2.03 -3.88 -32.42
N PHE A 76 -2.61 -5.07 -32.58
CA PHE A 76 -3.78 -5.29 -33.42
C PHE A 76 -4.98 -4.48 -32.96
N ALA A 77 -5.30 -4.51 -31.66
CA ALA A 77 -6.39 -3.74 -31.08
C ALA A 77 -6.18 -2.23 -31.29
N THR A 78 -4.96 -1.72 -31.10
CA THR A 78 -4.65 -0.30 -31.29
C THR A 78 -4.80 0.11 -32.76
N ALA A 79 -4.26 -0.69 -33.69
CA ALA A 79 -4.35 -0.44 -35.13
C ALA A 79 -5.81 -0.50 -35.65
N ALA A 80 -6.60 -1.45 -35.16
CA ALA A 80 -8.02 -1.52 -35.46
C ALA A 80 -8.81 -0.36 -34.84
N TYR A 81 -8.46 0.06 -33.62
CA TYR A 81 -9.14 1.13 -32.89
C TYR A 81 -8.96 2.51 -33.54
N VAL A 82 -7.79 2.77 -34.12
CA VAL A 82 -7.54 4.00 -34.93
C VAL A 82 -8.16 3.94 -36.33
N GLY A 83 -8.86 2.84 -36.66
CA GLY A 83 -9.69 2.75 -37.85
C GLY A 83 -8.94 2.42 -39.14
N LEU A 84 -7.86 1.65 -39.08
CA LEU A 84 -7.24 1.14 -40.32
C LEU A 84 -8.24 0.28 -41.12
N PRO A 85 -8.43 0.53 -42.43
CA PRO A 85 -9.23 -0.35 -43.28
C PRO A 85 -8.69 -1.79 -43.30
N SER A 86 -9.53 -2.79 -43.59
CA SER A 86 -9.16 -4.22 -43.53
C SER A 86 -7.85 -4.55 -44.26
N ASP A 87 -7.71 -4.13 -45.52
CA ASP A 87 -6.50 -4.40 -46.32
C ASP A 87 -5.26 -3.71 -45.73
N THR A 88 -5.43 -2.50 -45.22
CA THR A 88 -4.35 -1.73 -44.58
C THR A 88 -3.94 -2.34 -43.24
N LEU A 89 -4.92 -2.79 -42.44
CA LEU A 89 -4.72 -3.48 -41.18
C LEU A 89 -3.99 -4.82 -41.40
N TYR A 90 -4.39 -5.57 -42.43
CA TYR A 90 -3.71 -6.80 -42.85
C TYR A 90 -2.23 -6.54 -43.18
N CYS A 91 -1.96 -5.58 -44.06
CA CYS A 91 -0.60 -5.20 -44.41
C CYS A 91 0.22 -4.75 -43.18
N ALA A 92 -0.38 -3.98 -42.27
CA ALA A 92 0.27 -3.55 -41.04
C ALA A 92 0.66 -4.75 -40.16
N MET A 93 -0.25 -5.70 -39.95
CA MET A 93 0.02 -6.89 -39.14
C MET A 93 1.07 -7.81 -39.77
N VAL A 94 1.09 -7.93 -41.11
CA VAL A 94 2.16 -8.66 -41.82
C VAL A 94 3.52 -8.00 -41.61
N LEU A 95 3.60 -6.68 -41.72
CA LEU A 95 4.85 -5.93 -41.48
C LEU A 95 5.33 -6.12 -40.03
N PHE A 96 4.43 -6.05 -39.05
CA PHE A 96 4.78 -6.33 -37.65
C PHE A 96 5.30 -7.74 -37.45
N ARG A 97 4.61 -8.75 -38.01
CA ARG A 97 5.04 -10.15 -37.91
C ARG A 97 6.42 -10.35 -38.52
N ASN A 98 6.65 -9.85 -39.73
CA ASN A 98 7.91 -10.02 -40.45
C ASN A 98 9.09 -9.36 -39.73
N ALA A 99 8.83 -8.24 -39.03
CA ALA A 99 9.82 -7.55 -38.21
C ALA A 99 9.90 -8.05 -36.76
N ASN A 100 9.14 -9.09 -36.39
CA ASN A 100 9.00 -9.58 -35.01
C ASN A 100 8.66 -8.45 -34.01
N PHE A 101 7.76 -7.55 -34.40
CA PHE A 101 7.36 -6.38 -33.65
C PHE A 101 6.14 -6.69 -32.76
N SER A 102 6.38 -7.10 -31.51
CA SER A 102 5.35 -7.56 -30.56
C SER A 102 4.83 -6.45 -29.62
N ASP A 103 3.82 -6.79 -28.82
CA ASP A 103 3.26 -5.96 -27.75
C ASP A 103 4.33 -5.53 -26.71
N GLU A 104 5.47 -6.24 -26.62
CA GLU A 104 6.60 -5.88 -25.74
C GLU A 104 7.31 -4.59 -26.18
N ARG A 105 7.08 -4.15 -27.43
CA ARG A 105 7.60 -2.88 -27.96
C ARG A 105 6.74 -1.68 -27.55
N LEU A 106 5.61 -1.92 -26.88
CA LEU A 106 4.72 -0.87 -26.38
C LEU A 106 5.09 -0.50 -24.91
N PRO A 107 4.91 0.76 -24.50
CA PRO A 107 4.45 1.89 -25.33
C PRO A 107 5.52 2.36 -26.31
N LEU A 108 5.10 2.77 -27.50
CA LEU A 108 5.98 3.55 -28.38
C LEU A 108 6.08 4.96 -27.81
N GLU A 109 7.33 5.43 -27.68
CA GLU A 109 7.64 6.74 -27.11
C GLU A 109 6.86 7.85 -27.83
N GLU A 110 6.22 8.69 -27.02
CA GLU A 110 5.56 9.90 -27.48
C GLU A 110 6.66 10.87 -27.93
N MET A 111 6.87 10.99 -29.24
CA MET A 111 7.61 12.14 -29.75
C MET A 111 6.74 13.37 -29.48
N GLY A 112 7.16 14.21 -28.53
CA GLY A 112 6.44 15.44 -28.17
C GLY A 112 6.25 16.37 -29.37
N GLY A 113 5.20 17.20 -29.33
CA GLY A 113 4.72 18.01 -30.46
C GLY A 113 5.82 18.66 -31.32
N GLU A 114 6.72 19.46 -30.74
CA GLU A 114 7.78 20.13 -31.51
C GLU A 114 8.81 19.16 -32.11
N ASP A 115 9.20 18.11 -31.41
CA ASP A 115 10.19 17.14 -31.90
C ASP A 115 9.58 16.19 -32.95
N PHE A 116 8.29 15.87 -32.82
CA PHE A 116 7.55 15.12 -33.83
C PHE A 116 7.32 15.94 -35.10
N LEU A 117 7.05 17.25 -34.94
CA LEU A 117 6.93 18.20 -36.05
C LEU A 117 8.30 18.49 -36.71
N LYS A 118 9.39 18.63 -35.95
CA LYS A 118 10.76 18.74 -36.48
C LYS A 118 11.17 17.47 -37.24
N ASN A 119 10.80 16.29 -36.75
CA ASN A 119 11.00 15.03 -37.47
C ASN A 119 10.22 14.96 -38.79
N LYS A 120 9.01 15.55 -38.86
CA LYS A 120 8.26 15.68 -40.12
C LYS A 120 9.04 16.52 -41.14
N MET A 121 9.69 17.61 -40.71
CA MET A 121 10.51 18.47 -41.58
C MET A 121 11.81 17.78 -42.06
N ASN A 122 12.35 16.84 -41.27
CA ASN A 122 13.60 16.13 -41.57
C ASN A 122 13.41 14.69 -42.08
N GLY A 123 12.22 14.37 -42.61
CA GLY A 123 11.85 13.04 -43.07
C GLY A 123 11.49 12.10 -41.92
N LEU A 124 10.20 11.99 -41.62
CA LEU A 124 9.61 11.29 -40.46
C LEU A 124 10.34 9.98 -40.08
N LYS A 125 11.16 10.02 -39.02
CA LYS A 125 11.89 8.85 -38.48
C LYS A 125 11.14 8.24 -37.29
N HIS A 126 10.16 7.37 -37.57
CA HIS A 126 9.41 6.65 -36.53
C HIS A 126 9.53 5.13 -36.71
N PRO A 127 9.54 4.29 -35.64
CA PRO A 127 9.62 2.84 -35.77
C PRO A 127 8.60 2.26 -36.76
N LEU A 128 7.35 2.75 -36.71
CA LEU A 128 6.29 2.30 -37.63
C LEU A 128 6.58 2.64 -39.11
N VAL A 129 7.23 3.78 -39.38
CA VAL A 129 7.64 4.17 -40.74
C VAL A 129 8.85 3.36 -41.21
N LYS A 130 9.77 3.02 -40.29
CA LYS A 130 10.94 2.19 -40.63
C LYS A 130 10.53 0.78 -41.09
N LEU A 131 9.43 0.24 -40.56
CA LEU A 131 8.87 -1.04 -41.02
C LEU A 131 8.45 -1.00 -42.50
N GLU A 132 8.11 0.19 -43.01
CA GLU A 132 7.73 0.42 -44.40
C GLU A 132 8.93 0.68 -45.31
N GLY A 133 10.17 0.66 -44.80
CA GLY A 133 11.38 1.02 -45.56
C GLY A 133 11.66 0.14 -46.78
N HIS A 134 11.03 -1.03 -46.85
CA HIS A 134 11.11 -1.96 -47.99
C HIS A 134 10.06 -1.68 -49.07
N LEU A 135 9.09 -0.78 -48.81
CA LEU A 135 8.08 -0.39 -49.78
C LEU A 135 8.69 0.55 -50.84
N LYS A 136 8.15 0.49 -52.06
CA LYS A 136 8.58 1.36 -53.15
C LYS A 136 8.38 2.85 -52.78
N PRO A 137 9.21 3.79 -53.26
CA PRO A 137 9.11 5.21 -52.91
C PRO A 137 7.73 5.85 -53.14
N ASN A 138 6.95 5.33 -54.10
CA ASN A 138 5.63 5.83 -54.48
C ASN A 138 4.47 5.00 -53.90
N ALA A 139 4.75 4.02 -53.03
CA ALA A 139 3.71 3.26 -52.36
C ALA A 139 2.98 4.14 -51.35
N GLU A 140 1.66 3.99 -51.27
CA GLU A 140 0.87 4.65 -50.24
C GLU A 140 1.29 4.12 -48.85
N ARG A 141 1.73 5.03 -47.98
CA ARG A 141 2.17 4.66 -46.63
C ARG A 141 0.99 4.31 -45.75
N ILE A 142 1.09 3.20 -45.04
CA ILE A 142 0.15 2.82 -43.98
C ILE A 142 0.29 3.82 -42.83
N TRP A 143 1.52 4.09 -42.39
CA TRP A 143 1.80 4.93 -41.23
C TRP A 143 2.05 6.38 -41.61
N THR A 144 0.97 7.08 -41.93
CA THR A 144 0.97 8.54 -42.07
C THR A 144 1.17 9.23 -40.73
N PHE A 145 1.55 10.51 -40.77
CA PHE A 145 1.69 11.33 -39.56
C PHE A 145 0.45 11.29 -38.65
N SER A 146 -0.75 11.41 -39.23
CA SER A 146 -2.02 11.35 -38.49
C SER A 146 -2.21 9.99 -37.82
N ARG A 147 -2.03 8.90 -38.58
CA ARG A 147 -2.22 7.54 -38.05
C ARG A 147 -1.23 7.20 -36.94
N ILE A 148 0.01 7.67 -37.04
CA ILE A 148 1.00 7.49 -35.97
C ILE A 148 0.57 8.27 -34.73
N HIS A 149 0.20 9.54 -34.87
CA HIS A 149 -0.27 10.34 -33.75
C HIS A 149 -1.49 9.71 -33.05
N ASP A 150 -2.47 9.22 -33.82
CA ASP A 150 -3.66 8.56 -33.28
C ASP A 150 -3.32 7.23 -32.62
N PHE A 151 -2.37 6.46 -33.18
CA PHE A 151 -1.87 5.21 -32.61
C PHE A 151 -1.16 5.44 -31.27
N LEU A 152 -0.26 6.44 -31.22
CA LEU A 152 0.49 6.79 -30.02
C LEU A 152 -0.43 7.22 -28.86
N LYS A 153 -1.57 7.84 -29.16
CA LYS A 153 -2.59 8.17 -28.15
C LYS A 153 -3.43 6.95 -27.77
N ALA A 154 -3.88 6.18 -28.74
CA ALA A 154 -4.79 5.05 -28.53
C ALA A 154 -4.15 3.88 -27.78
N GLN A 155 -2.84 3.66 -27.92
CA GLN A 155 -2.15 2.51 -27.31
C GLN A 155 -2.39 2.40 -25.80
N PHE A 156 -2.48 3.54 -25.09
CA PHE A 156 -2.61 3.55 -23.64
C PHE A 156 -3.94 2.96 -23.15
N SER A 157 -4.98 2.95 -23.99
CA SER A 157 -6.25 2.26 -23.70
C SER A 157 -6.11 0.73 -23.63
N PHE A 158 -5.01 0.17 -24.13
CA PHE A 158 -4.75 -1.28 -24.16
C PHE A 158 -3.53 -1.70 -23.31
N LEU A 159 -2.85 -0.73 -22.69
CA LEU A 159 -1.60 -0.94 -21.92
C LEU A 159 -1.79 -0.82 -20.40
N THR A 160 -3.03 -0.76 -19.94
CA THR A 160 -3.37 -0.59 -18.53
C THR A 160 -2.71 -1.65 -17.63
N PRO A 161 -2.04 -1.25 -16.54
CA PRO A 161 -1.22 -2.15 -15.74
C PRO A 161 -2.07 -3.17 -14.97
N ILE A 162 -1.45 -4.30 -14.62
CA ILE A 162 -2.00 -5.28 -13.69
C ILE A 162 -1.14 -5.22 -12.42
N PHE A 163 -1.73 -4.80 -11.30
CA PHE A 163 -1.07 -4.70 -10.00
C PHE A 163 -0.93 -6.06 -9.33
N SER A 164 0.21 -6.31 -8.70
CA SER A 164 0.43 -7.54 -7.94
C SER A 164 1.54 -7.38 -6.92
N THR A 165 1.47 -8.15 -5.84
CA THR A 165 2.47 -8.14 -4.76
C THR A 165 3.82 -8.70 -5.19
N GLY A 166 3.85 -9.55 -6.23
CA GLY A 166 5.07 -10.24 -6.69
C GLY A 166 5.87 -9.50 -7.77
N LYS A 167 5.37 -8.37 -8.28
CA LYS A 167 6.08 -7.59 -9.30
C LYS A 167 6.86 -6.46 -8.64
N ILE A 168 8.11 -6.30 -9.07
CA ILE A 168 8.97 -5.19 -8.66
C ILE A 168 8.40 -3.87 -9.23
N ASP A 169 8.64 -2.79 -8.50
CA ASP A 169 8.16 -1.42 -8.68
C ASP A 169 7.82 -1.04 -10.11
N TYR A 170 6.65 -0.43 -10.28
CA TYR A 170 6.23 0.02 -11.60
C TYR A 170 6.62 1.48 -11.80
N ASP A 171 7.42 1.78 -12.83
CA ASP A 171 7.65 3.15 -13.29
C ASP A 171 6.75 3.42 -14.50
N PHE A 172 5.79 4.34 -14.34
CA PHE A 172 4.80 4.67 -15.35
C PHE A 172 5.02 6.06 -15.93
N GLY A 173 4.93 6.17 -17.26
CA GLY A 173 4.81 7.46 -17.93
C GLY A 173 3.50 8.17 -17.59
N PRO A 174 3.43 9.50 -17.81
CA PRO A 174 2.25 10.31 -17.45
C PRO A 174 0.97 9.90 -18.19
N SER A 175 1.12 9.34 -19.39
CA SER A 175 0.02 8.95 -20.29
C SER A 175 -0.59 7.58 -19.97
N LEU A 176 0.02 6.80 -19.06
CA LEU A 176 -0.52 5.50 -18.69
C LEU A 176 -1.83 5.65 -17.90
N ILE A 177 -2.85 4.94 -18.33
CA ILE A 177 -4.17 4.95 -17.70
C ILE A 177 -4.19 3.95 -16.54
N LEU A 178 -4.51 4.41 -15.34
CA LEU A 178 -4.66 3.55 -14.17
C LEU A 178 -6.06 2.90 -14.14
N PRO A 179 -6.17 1.61 -13.79
CA PRO A 179 -7.42 0.82 -13.83
C PRO A 179 -8.38 1.12 -12.67
N PHE A 180 -8.49 2.37 -12.23
CA PHE A 180 -9.33 2.77 -11.10
C PHE A 180 -10.77 3.01 -11.57
N LEU A 181 -11.75 2.31 -11.01
CA LEU A 181 -13.17 2.49 -11.27
C LEU A 181 -13.79 3.58 -10.39
N LYS A 182 -13.22 3.77 -9.19
CA LYS A 182 -13.53 4.88 -8.28
C LYS A 182 -12.24 5.39 -7.67
N HIS A 183 -12.21 6.68 -7.38
CA HIS A 183 -11.15 7.35 -6.64
C HIS A 183 -11.81 8.43 -5.79
N THR A 184 -11.76 8.25 -4.48
CA THR A 184 -12.38 9.16 -3.52
C THR A 184 -11.28 9.62 -2.58
N ALA A 185 -10.96 10.91 -2.63
CA ALA A 185 -10.04 11.51 -1.68
C ALA A 185 -10.62 11.38 -0.27
N GLN A 186 -9.82 10.84 0.64
CA GLN A 186 -10.04 11.01 2.07
C GLN A 186 -8.93 11.92 2.60
N GLY A 187 -9.24 12.61 3.69
CA GLY A 187 -8.41 13.70 4.22
C GLY A 187 -6.96 13.32 4.48
N GLU A 188 -6.16 14.33 4.78
CA GLU A 188 -4.78 14.16 5.22
C GLU A 188 -4.77 13.59 6.65
N GLY A 189 -4.20 12.39 6.82
CA GLY A 189 -4.01 11.73 8.12
C GLY A 189 -2.53 11.60 8.49
N SER A 190 -2.21 10.82 9.54
CA SER A 190 -0.82 10.49 9.92
C SER A 190 -0.01 9.86 8.76
N PHE A 191 -0.72 9.18 7.87
CA PHE A 191 -0.20 8.52 6.67
C PHE A 191 -0.05 9.46 5.45
N GLY A 192 -0.24 10.77 5.59
CA GLY A 192 -0.31 11.70 4.47
C GLY A 192 -1.64 11.60 3.70
N VAL A 193 -1.60 11.88 2.39
CA VAL A 193 -2.81 11.87 1.53
C VAL A 193 -3.14 10.44 1.15
N VAL A 194 -4.16 9.87 1.80
CA VAL A 194 -4.68 8.53 1.50
C VAL A 194 -6.05 8.65 0.85
N SER A 195 -6.22 8.03 -0.31
CA SER A 195 -7.50 7.96 -1.00
C SER A 195 -8.03 6.53 -1.02
N ARG A 196 -9.35 6.38 -1.02
CA ARG A 196 -10.00 5.11 -1.32
C ARG A 196 -10.12 4.94 -2.84
N ILE A 197 -9.73 3.78 -3.35
CA ILE A 197 -9.86 3.43 -4.77
C ILE A 197 -10.56 2.08 -4.94
N GLU A 198 -11.21 1.90 -6.09
CA GLU A 198 -11.66 0.58 -6.56
C GLU A 198 -10.88 0.23 -7.82
N ILE A 199 -10.21 -0.93 -7.83
CA ILE A 199 -9.43 -1.39 -8.99
C ILE A 199 -10.25 -2.43 -9.77
N HIS A 200 -10.29 -2.33 -11.09
CA HIS A 200 -10.94 -3.36 -11.92
C HIS A 200 -10.33 -4.75 -11.66
N ALA A 201 -11.16 -5.78 -11.46
CA ALA A 201 -10.73 -7.12 -11.02
C ALA A 201 -9.66 -7.77 -11.92
N ASP A 202 -9.73 -7.56 -13.24
CA ASP A 202 -8.73 -8.02 -14.20
C ASP A 202 -7.32 -7.43 -14.02
N HIS A 203 -7.23 -6.30 -13.31
CA HIS A 203 -6.03 -5.49 -13.17
C HIS A 203 -5.40 -5.59 -11.78
N ILE A 204 -5.76 -6.63 -11.03
CA ILE A 204 -5.13 -6.94 -9.75
C ILE A 204 -4.97 -8.45 -9.56
N LYS A 205 -3.80 -8.87 -9.07
CA LYS A 205 -3.46 -10.26 -8.79
C LYS A 205 -2.91 -10.45 -7.36
N PRO A 206 -3.36 -11.49 -6.63
CA PRO A 206 -4.47 -12.39 -6.99
C PRO A 206 -5.80 -11.64 -7.05
N THR A 207 -6.73 -12.10 -7.89
CA THR A 207 -8.04 -11.47 -8.04
C THR A 207 -8.79 -11.51 -6.70
N PRO A 208 -9.21 -10.35 -6.15
CA PRO A 208 -9.99 -10.30 -4.92
C PRO A 208 -11.32 -11.03 -5.08
N LYS A 209 -11.80 -11.70 -4.02
CA LYS A 209 -13.08 -12.41 -4.03
C LYS A 209 -14.30 -11.47 -3.96
N THR A 210 -14.12 -10.23 -3.52
CA THR A 210 -15.17 -9.21 -3.38
C THR A 210 -14.77 -7.94 -4.14
N ALA A 211 -15.71 -6.99 -4.30
CA ALA A 211 -15.46 -5.69 -4.92
C ALA A 211 -14.36 -4.94 -4.13
N GLY A 212 -13.12 -5.13 -4.55
CA GLY A 212 -11.92 -4.77 -3.81
C GLY A 212 -11.76 -3.26 -3.72
N SER A 213 -12.15 -2.70 -2.58
CA SER A 213 -11.69 -1.38 -2.18
C SER A 213 -10.23 -1.50 -1.73
N PHE A 214 -9.42 -0.52 -2.11
CA PHE A 214 -8.02 -0.40 -1.71
C PHE A 214 -7.76 1.01 -1.20
N ALA A 215 -6.72 1.15 -0.38
CA ALA A 215 -6.16 2.44 -0.03
C ALA A 215 -5.00 2.75 -0.97
N ILE A 216 -4.91 3.98 -1.47
CA ILE A 216 -3.73 4.49 -2.17
C ILE A 216 -3.15 5.67 -1.39
N LYS A 217 -1.89 5.55 -0.97
CA LYS A 217 -1.11 6.59 -0.30
C LYS A 217 -0.24 7.28 -1.36
N GLU A 218 -0.38 8.59 -1.49
CA GLU A 218 0.52 9.42 -2.30
C GLU A 218 1.60 10.00 -1.38
N ILE A 219 2.87 9.69 -1.65
CA ILE A 219 3.99 10.26 -0.90
C ILE A 219 4.27 11.65 -1.46
N LYS A 220 3.93 12.67 -0.67
CA LYS A 220 4.20 14.08 -0.96
C LYS A 220 5.26 14.61 0.01
N SER A 221 6.24 15.35 -0.49
CA SER A 221 7.14 16.18 0.33
C SER A 221 7.21 17.58 -0.25
N ASN A 222 7.43 18.55 0.62
CA ASN A 222 7.62 19.96 0.25
C ASN A 222 9.07 20.28 -0.17
N ASN A 223 10.02 19.36 0.04
CA ASN A 223 11.43 19.52 -0.27
C ASN A 223 12.00 18.27 -0.96
N ASP A 224 12.94 18.52 -1.88
CA ASP A 224 13.79 17.60 -2.66
C ASP A 224 13.13 16.31 -3.18
N SER A 225 12.96 16.21 -4.51
CA SER A 225 12.50 15.00 -5.20
C SER A 225 13.34 13.75 -4.90
N GLN A 226 14.63 13.91 -4.60
CA GLN A 226 15.53 12.81 -4.29
C GLN A 226 15.22 12.18 -2.92
N GLU A 227 14.95 13.02 -1.91
CA GLU A 227 14.57 12.55 -0.57
C GLU A 227 13.26 11.76 -0.60
N VAL A 228 12.27 12.24 -1.38
CA VAL A 228 11.00 11.52 -1.60
C VAL A 228 11.24 10.13 -2.19
N ALA A 229 12.10 10.04 -3.21
CA ALA A 229 12.40 8.78 -3.86
C ALA A 229 13.07 7.79 -2.90
N GLU A 230 14.04 8.25 -2.11
CA GLU A 230 14.74 7.43 -1.10
C GLU A 230 13.80 6.95 0.01
N HIS A 231 12.94 7.84 0.52
CA HIS A 231 11.95 7.51 1.54
C HIS A 231 10.94 6.48 1.02
N TRP A 232 10.41 6.69 -0.19
CA TRP A 232 9.50 5.75 -0.83
C TRP A 232 10.16 4.39 -1.07
N GLU A 233 11.40 4.34 -1.56
CA GLU A 233 12.12 3.08 -1.77
C GLU A 233 12.33 2.31 -0.45
N SER A 234 12.70 3.02 0.61
CA SER A 234 12.86 2.44 1.94
C SER A 234 11.54 1.88 2.48
N GLU A 235 10.45 2.65 2.38
CA GLU A 235 9.11 2.24 2.82
C GLU A 235 8.63 1.02 2.03
N VAL A 236 8.74 1.02 0.70
CA VAL A 236 8.34 -0.12 -0.15
C VAL A 236 9.14 -1.37 0.20
N LYS A 237 10.44 -1.25 0.47
CA LYS A 237 11.28 -2.37 0.91
C LYS A 237 10.83 -2.94 2.26
N ALA A 238 10.51 -2.08 3.22
CA ALA A 238 9.98 -2.50 4.51
C ALA A 238 8.65 -3.24 4.33
N LEU A 239 7.70 -2.65 3.59
CA LEU A 239 6.38 -3.21 3.33
C LEU A 239 6.41 -4.57 2.62
N ARG A 240 7.32 -4.75 1.66
CA ARG A 240 7.55 -6.07 1.03
C ARG A 240 8.00 -7.11 2.04
N THR A 241 8.95 -6.75 2.90
CA THR A 241 9.42 -7.65 3.97
C THR A 241 8.29 -7.99 4.94
N MET A 242 7.47 -7.00 5.31
CA MET A 242 6.32 -7.21 6.19
C MET A 242 5.27 -8.15 5.57
N ASN A 243 5.01 -8.04 4.26
CA ASN A 243 4.15 -8.96 3.53
C ASN A 243 4.66 -10.42 3.55
N GLU A 244 5.98 -10.62 3.53
CA GLU A 244 6.60 -11.96 3.58
C GLU A 244 6.41 -12.65 4.93
N LEU A 245 6.18 -11.89 6.01
CA LEU A 245 5.90 -12.43 7.34
C LEU A 245 4.56 -13.14 7.44
N ARG A 246 3.64 -12.90 6.49
CA ARG A 246 2.30 -13.51 6.41
C ARG A 246 1.52 -13.42 7.73
N GLN A 247 1.60 -12.27 8.38
CA GLN A 247 0.88 -11.99 9.61
C GLN A 247 -0.44 -11.31 9.30
N ASP A 248 -1.55 -11.84 9.85
CA ASP A 248 -2.88 -11.27 9.63
C ASP A 248 -3.04 -9.88 10.26
N HIS A 249 -2.24 -9.57 11.28
CA HIS A 249 -2.23 -8.31 12.03
C HIS A 249 -1.22 -7.28 11.47
N ILE A 250 -0.79 -7.42 10.21
CA ILE A 250 0.01 -6.43 9.48
C ILE A 250 -0.79 -6.01 8.25
N ILE A 251 -0.84 -4.71 7.96
CA ILE A 251 -1.52 -4.21 6.76
C ILE A 251 -0.92 -4.83 5.50
N ARG A 252 -1.77 -5.39 4.64
CA ARG A 252 -1.32 -5.99 3.39
C ARG A 252 -0.95 -4.92 2.37
N PHE A 253 0.34 -4.88 2.02
CA PHE A 253 0.83 -4.17 0.86
C PHE A 253 0.39 -4.87 -0.44
N ILE A 254 -0.04 -4.13 -1.46
CA ILE A 254 -0.54 -4.68 -2.72
C ILE A 254 0.42 -4.38 -3.87
N ALA A 255 0.80 -3.12 -4.05
CA ALA A 255 1.68 -2.67 -5.12
C ALA A 255 2.26 -1.30 -4.80
N ALA A 256 3.41 -0.97 -5.40
CA ALA A 256 3.97 0.37 -5.39
C ALA A 256 4.30 0.79 -6.81
N PHE A 257 4.07 2.06 -7.14
CA PHE A 257 4.44 2.59 -8.44
C PHE A 257 4.83 4.06 -8.39
N ARG A 258 5.66 4.47 -9.36
CA ARG A 258 5.97 5.87 -9.64
C ARG A 258 5.29 6.27 -10.93
N ARG A 259 4.87 7.52 -11.03
CA ARG A 259 4.19 8.03 -12.23
C ARG A 259 4.68 9.43 -12.58
N GLY A 260 4.86 9.71 -13.87
CA GLY A 260 5.16 11.05 -14.37
C GLY A 260 6.53 11.14 -15.04
N ARG A 261 7.00 12.37 -15.24
CA ARG A 261 8.33 12.63 -15.81
C ARG A 261 9.40 12.45 -14.73
N ILE A 262 10.64 12.17 -15.14
CA ILE A 262 11.76 11.92 -14.21
C ILE A 262 11.90 13.06 -13.18
N GLU A 263 11.77 14.31 -13.63
CA GLU A 263 11.91 15.53 -12.81
C GLU A 263 10.72 15.78 -11.85
N ALA A 264 9.60 15.09 -12.05
CA ALA A 264 8.36 15.30 -11.30
C ALA A 264 7.61 13.96 -11.11
N ARG A 265 8.33 12.95 -10.60
CA ARG A 265 7.74 11.64 -10.32
C ARG A 265 6.86 11.72 -9.08
N GLU A 266 5.61 11.34 -9.26
CA GLU A 266 4.68 11.05 -8.19
C GLU A 266 4.93 9.63 -7.67
N HIS A 267 4.82 9.44 -6.36
CA HIS A 267 5.15 8.17 -5.71
C HIS A 267 3.91 7.65 -4.98
N TYR A 268 3.51 6.42 -5.29
CA TYR A 268 2.27 5.82 -4.78
C TYR A 268 2.50 4.44 -4.18
N ILE A 269 1.72 4.13 -3.15
CA ILE A 269 1.68 2.82 -2.50
C ILE A 269 0.21 2.40 -2.35
N ILE A 270 -0.11 1.16 -2.72
CA ILE A 270 -1.46 0.59 -2.64
C ILE A 270 -1.49 -0.46 -1.52
N PHE A 271 -2.51 -0.39 -0.67
CA PHE A 271 -2.78 -1.32 0.43
C PHE A 271 -4.19 -1.89 0.33
N GLU A 272 -4.47 -2.96 1.07
CA GLU A 272 -5.86 -3.33 1.38
C GLU A 272 -6.57 -2.17 2.12
N TRP A 273 -7.89 -2.06 1.93
CA TRP A 273 -8.70 -1.00 2.53
C TRP A 273 -9.23 -1.41 3.90
N ALA A 274 -8.97 -0.60 4.93
CA ALA A 274 -9.53 -0.76 6.28
C ALA A 274 -10.94 -0.16 6.32
N ASP A 275 -11.97 -1.01 6.25
CA ASP A 275 -13.38 -0.62 6.21
C ASP A 275 -13.97 -0.25 7.58
N GLY A 276 -13.27 -0.54 8.68
CA GLY A 276 -13.67 -0.21 10.04
C GLY A 276 -12.97 1.01 10.65
N GLY A 277 -12.16 1.75 9.88
CA GLY A 277 -11.41 2.90 10.36
C GLY A 277 -10.08 2.53 11.04
N ASN A 278 -9.72 3.23 12.11
CA ASN A 278 -8.56 2.91 12.97
C ASN A 278 -8.97 2.73 14.44
N LEU A 279 -8.04 2.29 15.28
CA LEU A 279 -8.28 2.02 16.70
C LEU A 279 -8.65 3.28 17.49
N HIS A 280 -8.08 4.44 17.12
CA HIS A 280 -8.47 5.71 17.74
C HIS A 280 -9.95 6.04 17.47
N GLU A 281 -10.43 5.85 16.24
CA GLU A 281 -11.83 6.04 15.86
C GLU A 281 -12.76 5.04 16.54
N LEU A 282 -12.34 3.77 16.68
CA LEU A 282 -13.10 2.76 17.43
C LEU A 282 -13.39 3.24 18.86
N TRP A 283 -12.40 3.84 19.51
CA TRP A 283 -12.51 4.32 20.89
C TRP A 283 -13.36 5.57 21.07
N GLN A 284 -13.77 6.24 19.99
CA GLN A 284 -14.69 7.38 20.06
C GLN A 284 -16.15 6.95 20.32
N SER A 285 -16.45 5.66 20.19
CA SER A 285 -17.76 5.07 20.48
C SER A 285 -17.68 4.17 21.72
N ASP A 286 -18.76 4.11 22.48
CA ASP A 286 -18.84 3.18 23.60
C ASP A 286 -18.95 1.73 23.11
N PRO A 287 -18.29 0.76 23.81
CA PRO A 287 -18.57 -0.64 23.57
C PRO A 287 -20.04 -0.94 23.88
N SER A 288 -20.63 -1.93 23.19
CA SER A 288 -21.97 -2.41 23.54
C SER A 288 -21.99 -2.87 25.00
N GLN A 289 -22.71 -2.15 25.87
CA GLN A 289 -22.84 -2.52 27.28
C GLN A 289 -23.88 -3.64 27.46
N PRO A 290 -23.67 -4.57 28.42
CA PRO A 290 -22.53 -4.68 29.34
C PRO A 290 -21.27 -5.29 28.70
N VAL A 291 -20.09 -5.04 29.28
CA VAL A 291 -18.84 -5.70 28.90
C VAL A 291 -19.02 -7.21 29.06
N THR A 292 -18.92 -7.95 27.96
CA THR A 292 -19.07 -9.41 27.96
C THR A 292 -17.72 -10.09 27.93
N GLY A 293 -17.65 -11.33 28.44
CA GLY A 293 -16.46 -12.17 28.29
C GLY A 293 -16.07 -12.40 26.82
N THR A 294 -17.04 -12.34 25.90
CA THR A 294 -16.79 -12.38 24.45
C THR A 294 -16.01 -11.15 23.99
N LEU A 295 -16.42 -9.94 24.38
CA LEU A 295 -15.73 -8.71 24.02
C LEU A 295 -14.30 -8.68 24.59
N VAL A 296 -14.11 -9.12 25.84
CA VAL A 296 -12.79 -9.23 26.47
C VAL A 296 -11.91 -10.23 25.71
N ARG A 297 -12.46 -11.38 25.31
CA ARG A 297 -11.74 -12.37 24.51
C ARG A 297 -11.36 -11.81 23.14
N GLU A 298 -12.27 -11.12 22.46
CA GLU A 298 -11.97 -10.43 21.20
C GLU A 298 -10.80 -9.45 21.38
N ALA A 299 -10.84 -8.63 22.44
CA ALA A 299 -9.82 -7.63 22.71
C ALA A 299 -8.43 -8.25 22.92
N ILE A 300 -8.35 -9.26 23.79
CA ILE A 300 -7.10 -9.98 24.07
C ILE A 300 -6.59 -10.69 22.81
N THR A 301 -7.49 -11.27 22.01
CA THR A 301 -7.12 -11.92 20.74
C THR A 301 -6.47 -10.92 19.78
N GLN A 302 -7.01 -9.71 19.66
CA GLN A 302 -6.44 -8.68 18.80
C GLN A 302 -5.09 -8.16 19.34
N LEU A 303 -4.97 -7.91 20.65
CA LEU A 303 -3.71 -7.50 21.27
C LEU A 303 -2.62 -8.56 21.12
N HIS A 304 -2.95 -9.84 21.31
CA HIS A 304 -2.06 -10.97 21.08
C HIS A 304 -1.61 -11.01 19.61
N GLY A 305 -2.54 -10.81 18.68
CA GLY A 305 -2.27 -10.73 17.26
C GLY A 305 -1.29 -9.63 16.87
N LEU A 306 -1.52 -8.41 17.39
CA LEU A 306 -0.62 -7.26 17.21
C LEU A 306 0.77 -7.54 17.79
N ALA A 307 0.86 -8.11 19.00
CA ALA A 307 2.13 -8.49 19.62
C ALA A 307 2.87 -9.56 18.81
N THR A 308 2.15 -10.55 18.27
CA THR A 308 2.70 -11.60 17.41
C THR A 308 3.27 -11.01 16.11
N ALA A 309 2.52 -10.11 15.46
CA ALA A 309 2.97 -9.41 14.27
C ALA A 309 4.23 -8.56 14.53
N LEU A 310 4.24 -7.81 15.63
CA LEU A 310 5.37 -6.98 16.02
C LEU A 310 6.61 -7.85 16.32
N SER A 311 6.43 -8.97 17.03
CA SER A 311 7.49 -9.94 17.29
C SER A 311 8.06 -10.51 15.99
N ALA A 312 7.20 -10.89 15.03
CA ALA A 312 7.66 -11.38 13.72
C ALA A 312 8.52 -10.34 12.97
N ALA A 313 8.15 -9.06 13.04
CA ALA A 313 8.93 -7.96 12.45
C ALA A 313 10.27 -7.71 13.18
N HIS A 314 10.26 -7.83 14.51
CA HIS A 314 11.44 -7.70 15.36
C HIS A 314 12.45 -8.85 15.19
N TYR A 315 11.97 -10.04 14.85
CA TYR A 315 12.73 -11.28 14.80
C TYR A 315 12.57 -12.01 13.46
N LEU A 316 13.03 -11.39 12.36
CA LEU A 316 12.94 -11.97 11.01
C LEU A 316 13.61 -13.36 10.96
N ALA A 317 12.85 -14.38 10.54
CA ALA A 317 13.27 -15.78 10.59
C ALA A 317 14.49 -16.11 9.69
N SER A 318 14.71 -15.36 8.62
CA SER A 318 15.78 -15.60 7.64
C SER A 318 17.17 -15.19 8.12
N ASP A 319 17.30 -14.54 9.28
CA ASP A 319 18.55 -13.84 9.58
C ASP A 319 18.94 -13.75 11.06
N ARG A 320 18.75 -14.85 11.81
CA ARG A 320 19.39 -15.01 13.14
C ARG A 320 20.91 -14.87 13.08
N ALA A 321 21.52 -14.94 11.89
CA ALA A 321 22.95 -14.76 11.64
C ALA A 321 23.38 -13.34 11.21
N HIS A 322 22.55 -12.54 10.50
CA HIS A 322 22.93 -11.17 10.05
C HIS A 322 22.03 -10.02 10.56
N GLY A 323 21.14 -10.28 11.52
CA GLY A 323 20.61 -9.24 12.44
C GLY A 323 19.65 -8.21 11.83
N ARG A 324 18.93 -8.54 10.75
CA ARG A 324 17.86 -7.67 10.24
C ARG A 324 16.63 -7.76 11.14
N SER A 325 16.30 -6.66 11.81
CA SER A 325 15.05 -6.44 12.55
C SER A 325 14.39 -5.16 12.05
N TYR A 326 13.07 -5.18 11.85
CA TYR A 326 12.29 -3.95 11.69
C TYR A 326 11.74 -3.51 13.03
N ARG A 327 11.78 -2.21 13.29
CA ARG A 327 11.14 -1.56 14.44
C ARG A 327 10.13 -0.58 13.88
N HIS A 328 8.93 -0.54 14.45
CA HIS A 328 7.88 0.32 13.96
C HIS A 328 8.24 1.79 14.23
N GLY A 329 8.51 2.13 15.49
CA GLY A 329 9.06 3.42 15.90
C GLY A 329 8.09 4.61 15.92
N ASP A 330 6.82 4.38 15.57
CA ASP A 330 5.69 5.33 15.67
C ASP A 330 4.37 4.57 15.92
N LEU A 331 4.36 3.61 16.85
CA LEU A 331 3.16 2.83 17.12
C LEU A 331 2.19 3.65 17.98
N LYS A 332 0.96 3.81 17.49
CA LYS A 332 -0.12 4.57 18.14
C LYS A 332 -1.48 4.07 17.65
N PRO A 333 -2.59 4.35 18.36
CA PRO A 333 -3.93 3.90 17.96
C PRO A 333 -4.32 4.34 16.53
N ALA A 334 -3.91 5.53 16.10
CA ALA A 334 -4.17 6.00 14.73
C ALA A 334 -3.45 5.16 13.64
N ASN A 335 -2.35 4.48 13.99
CA ASN A 335 -1.59 3.62 13.08
C ASN A 335 -2.02 2.13 13.18
N ILE A 336 -3.02 1.80 14.00
CA ILE A 336 -3.63 0.47 14.06
C ILE A 336 -4.97 0.52 13.33
N LEU A 337 -5.02 -0.10 12.16
CA LEU A 337 -6.17 -0.09 11.25
C LEU A 337 -7.16 -1.20 11.61
N ARG A 338 -8.45 -0.94 11.46
CA ARG A 338 -9.53 -1.86 11.80
C ARG A 338 -10.22 -2.38 10.54
N PHE A 339 -10.30 -3.70 10.44
CA PHE A 339 -11.00 -4.43 9.38
C PHE A 339 -12.24 -5.09 9.97
N ASP A 340 -13.40 -4.84 9.38
CA ASP A 340 -14.62 -5.50 9.82
C ASP A 340 -14.50 -7.02 9.61
N SER A 341 -14.81 -7.77 10.66
CA SER A 341 -14.84 -9.24 10.67
C SER A 341 -16.17 -9.79 11.16
N GLY A 342 -17.19 -8.93 11.28
CA GLY A 342 -18.48 -9.27 11.90
C GLY A 342 -18.44 -9.33 13.44
N THR A 343 -17.32 -8.92 14.05
CA THR A 343 -17.15 -8.81 15.51
C THR A 343 -17.18 -7.35 15.95
N VAL A 344 -17.29 -7.08 17.25
CA VAL A 344 -17.34 -5.70 17.75
C VAL A 344 -16.02 -4.99 17.46
N ILE A 345 -14.90 -5.66 17.73
CA ILE A 345 -13.56 -5.06 17.57
C ILE A 345 -13.08 -5.14 16.13
N GLY A 346 -13.44 -6.18 15.38
CA GLY A 346 -12.87 -6.45 14.06
C GLY A 346 -11.48 -7.06 14.15
N THR A 347 -10.78 -7.11 13.02
CA THR A 347 -9.36 -7.48 12.95
C THR A 347 -8.51 -6.22 12.94
N LEU A 348 -7.62 -6.08 13.93
CA LEU A 348 -6.69 -4.97 14.06
C LEU A 348 -5.38 -5.27 13.34
N LYS A 349 -4.89 -4.34 12.52
CA LYS A 349 -3.64 -4.50 11.77
C LYS A 349 -2.73 -3.31 11.94
N ILE A 350 -1.44 -3.57 12.15
CA ILE A 350 -0.41 -2.52 12.21
C ILE A 350 -0.20 -1.97 10.80
N GLY A 351 -0.45 -0.66 10.65
CA GLY A 351 -0.14 0.12 9.45
C GLY A 351 0.99 1.13 9.68
N ASP A 352 1.37 1.82 8.61
CA ASP A 352 2.38 2.91 8.58
C ASP A 352 3.81 2.50 8.90
N TRP A 353 4.36 1.60 8.09
CA TRP A 353 5.77 1.24 8.17
C TRP A 353 6.72 2.28 7.54
N GLY A 354 6.24 3.50 7.25
CA GLY A 354 7.03 4.58 6.64
C GLY A 354 8.17 5.07 7.52
N GLU A 355 7.99 5.02 8.84
CA GLU A 355 9.04 5.34 9.83
C GLU A 355 9.86 4.11 10.27
N ALA A 356 9.57 2.93 9.70
CA ALA A 356 10.20 1.69 10.15
C ALA A 356 11.66 1.63 9.73
N LYS A 357 12.55 1.44 10.71
CA LYS A 357 14.00 1.44 10.48
C LYS A 357 14.58 0.03 10.56
N SER A 358 15.34 -0.36 9.53
CA SER A 358 16.18 -1.55 9.57
C SER A 358 17.40 -1.31 10.46
N HIS A 359 17.77 -2.31 11.26
CA HIS A 359 18.91 -2.24 12.18
C HIS A 359 20.25 -1.90 11.49
N GLN A 360 20.39 -2.18 10.19
CA GLN A 360 21.64 -1.97 9.43
C GLN A 360 21.89 -0.52 9.02
N THR A 361 20.88 0.35 9.01
CA THR A 361 21.01 1.78 8.64
C THR A 361 20.92 2.66 9.89
N VAL A 362 22.03 2.77 10.61
CA VAL A 362 22.25 3.85 11.57
C VAL A 362 22.89 5.00 10.80
N THR A 363 22.08 5.81 10.13
CA THR A 363 22.55 7.08 9.56
C THR A 363 21.88 8.24 10.26
N ALA A 364 22.73 9.17 10.66
CA ALA A 364 22.43 10.38 11.39
C ALA A 364 21.59 11.33 10.52
N MET A 365 20.28 11.17 10.50
CA MET A 365 19.36 12.23 10.06
C MET A 365 18.38 12.52 11.20
N ARG A 366 18.90 13.23 12.21
CA ARG A 366 18.09 14.13 13.03
C ARG A 366 18.26 15.49 12.38
N ASN A 367 17.21 16.01 11.74
CA ASN A 367 16.93 17.43 11.48
C ASN A 367 16.00 17.66 10.26
N MET A 368 15.04 16.76 9.99
CA MET A 368 13.91 17.09 9.13
C MET A 368 12.69 17.20 10.03
N ASP A 369 12.21 18.43 10.20
CA ASP A 369 10.98 18.77 10.91
C ASP A 369 9.80 18.10 10.21
N THR A 370 9.44 16.89 10.63
CA THR A 370 8.13 16.34 10.32
C THR A 370 7.09 17.14 11.11
N THR A 371 6.07 17.64 10.42
CA THR A 371 4.91 18.35 10.95
C THR A 371 4.13 17.59 12.03
N ALA A 372 4.46 16.32 12.29
CA ALA A 372 3.92 15.45 13.34
C ALA A 372 4.44 15.75 14.77
N ARG A 373 5.20 16.84 14.98
CA ARG A 373 5.86 17.17 16.26
C ARG A 373 4.93 17.34 17.47
N TYR A 374 3.63 17.56 17.27
CA TYR A 374 2.70 17.84 18.36
C TYR A 374 1.77 16.67 18.77
N GLY A 375 1.71 15.56 17.99
CA GLY A 375 0.81 14.43 18.28
C GLY A 375 1.49 13.12 18.70
N THR A 376 2.82 13.02 18.57
CA THR A 376 3.54 11.72 18.57
C THR A 376 4.22 11.38 19.90
N ARG A 377 4.45 12.37 20.79
CA ARG A 377 5.20 12.17 22.05
C ARG A 377 4.55 11.21 23.04
N ARG A 378 3.22 11.08 22.99
CA ARG A 378 2.43 10.38 24.00
C ARG A 378 2.81 8.90 24.19
N TYR A 379 3.11 8.23 23.09
CA TYR A 379 3.45 6.80 23.05
C TYR A 379 4.96 6.55 23.02
N GLU A 380 5.77 7.61 23.15
CA GLU A 380 7.22 7.49 23.19
C GLU A 380 7.68 7.01 24.57
N PRO A 381 8.74 6.19 24.61
CA PRO A 381 9.28 5.71 25.86
C PRO A 381 10.27 6.73 26.47
N PRO A 382 10.51 6.66 27.79
CA PRO A 382 11.35 7.64 28.48
C PRO A 382 12.79 7.71 27.96
N GLU A 383 13.38 6.62 27.44
CA GLU A 383 14.75 6.61 26.90
C GLU A 383 14.98 7.59 25.74
N CYS A 384 13.93 8.01 25.04
CA CYS A 384 14.01 9.03 23.99
C CYS A 384 14.39 10.41 24.54
N GLU A 385 14.02 10.70 25.79
CA GLU A 385 14.28 11.97 26.46
C GLU A 385 15.49 11.89 27.43
N ILE A 386 15.62 10.79 28.17
CA ILE A 386 16.70 10.63 29.16
C ILE A 386 17.99 10.04 28.57
N GLY A 387 17.96 9.47 27.36
CA GLY A 387 19.14 8.94 26.66
C GLY A 387 19.73 7.64 27.22
N ILE A 388 18.99 6.92 28.06
CA ILE A 388 19.40 5.65 28.68
C ILE A 388 19.00 4.48 27.77
N GLY A 389 19.92 4.01 26.92
CA GLY A 389 19.81 2.69 26.27
C GLY A 389 20.65 1.64 27.02
N PRO A 390 20.50 0.33 26.74
CA PRO A 390 21.35 -0.69 27.32
C PRO A 390 22.82 -0.37 27.04
N THR A 391 23.53 0.06 28.07
CA THR A 391 24.94 0.44 28.02
C THR A 391 25.78 -0.82 28.15
N ASP A 392 26.43 -1.21 27.07
CA ASP A 392 27.79 -1.69 27.18
C ASP A 392 28.63 -0.99 26.10
N LEU A 393 29.73 -0.37 26.57
CA LEU A 393 30.85 0.16 25.78
C LEU A 393 30.56 1.36 24.87
N ASN A 394 30.76 2.59 25.39
CA ASN A 394 31.25 3.78 24.66
C ASN A 394 30.64 4.15 23.29
N GLN A 395 29.50 3.57 22.94
CA GLN A 395 28.70 3.93 21.79
C GLN A 395 27.44 4.58 22.35
N ARG A 396 27.31 5.90 22.15
CA ARG A 396 26.00 6.56 22.14
C ARG A 396 25.15 5.84 21.08
N ALA A 397 24.47 4.77 21.46
CA ALA A 397 23.68 3.93 20.56
C ALA A 397 22.43 4.72 20.14
N LYS A 398 22.60 5.56 19.11
CA LYS A 398 21.59 6.41 18.46
C LYS A 398 20.56 5.60 17.65
N GLY A 399 20.05 4.48 18.16
CA GLY A 399 19.02 3.66 17.51
C GLY A 399 17.85 3.34 18.45
N ARG A 400 16.62 3.71 18.07
CA ARG A 400 15.36 3.40 18.82
C ARG A 400 15.30 1.91 19.14
N SER A 401 15.30 1.48 20.40
CA SER A 401 15.28 0.06 20.82
C SER A 401 13.98 -0.67 20.41
N ARG A 402 13.96 -2.01 20.36
CA ARG A 402 12.69 -2.79 20.30
C ARG A 402 11.77 -2.47 21.48
N LEU A 403 12.37 -2.04 22.59
CA LEU A 403 11.70 -1.57 23.80
C LEU A 403 10.81 -0.36 23.52
N TYR A 404 11.08 0.42 22.47
CA TYR A 404 10.21 1.51 22.03
C TYR A 404 8.82 0.97 21.67
N ASP A 405 8.76 0.00 20.76
CA ASP A 405 7.47 -0.55 20.32
C ASP A 405 6.76 -1.30 21.47
N ILE A 406 7.51 -1.90 22.40
CA ILE A 406 6.97 -2.57 23.61
C ILE A 406 6.31 -1.56 24.54
N TRP A 407 6.96 -0.42 24.81
CA TRP A 407 6.38 0.66 25.61
C TRP A 407 5.12 1.22 24.94
N SER A 408 5.17 1.51 23.63
CA SER A 408 4.00 1.99 22.90
C SER A 408 2.84 0.99 22.96
N MET A 409 3.11 -0.32 22.85
CA MET A 409 2.11 -1.37 23.06
C MET A 409 1.57 -1.38 24.50
N GLY A 410 2.39 -1.07 25.50
CA GLY A 410 1.96 -0.90 26.89
C GLY A 410 0.94 0.23 27.04
N CYS A 411 1.22 1.40 26.47
CA CYS A 411 0.30 2.53 26.47
C CYS A 411 -1.03 2.17 25.79
N ILE A 412 -0.97 1.56 24.60
CA ILE A 412 -2.16 1.15 23.82
C ILE A 412 -2.98 0.12 24.59
N THR A 413 -2.32 -0.86 25.23
CA THR A 413 -3.00 -1.91 26.00
C THR A 413 -3.71 -1.31 27.22
N LEU A 414 -3.08 -0.36 27.91
CA LEU A 414 -3.70 0.32 29.06
C LEU A 414 -4.96 1.08 28.64
N GLU A 415 -4.88 1.87 27.58
CA GLU A 415 -6.04 2.58 27.02
C GLU A 415 -7.15 1.63 26.58
N PHE A 416 -6.79 0.45 26.06
CA PHE A 416 -7.77 -0.57 25.68
C PHE A 416 -8.53 -1.12 26.89
N ILE A 417 -7.83 -1.39 28.00
CA ILE A 417 -8.47 -1.83 29.25
C ILE A 417 -9.42 -0.74 29.77
N ILE A 418 -8.97 0.53 29.79
CA ILE A 418 -9.78 1.67 30.23
C ILE A 418 -11.04 1.80 29.37
N TRP A 419 -10.90 1.72 28.04
CA TRP A 419 -12.04 1.78 27.13
C TRP A 419 -13.01 0.62 27.32
N LEU A 420 -12.52 -0.60 27.56
CA LEU A 420 -13.37 -1.75 27.85
C LEU A 420 -14.18 -1.53 29.13
N LEU A 421 -13.55 -1.07 30.22
CA LEU A 421 -14.20 -0.92 31.53
C LEU A 421 -15.12 0.30 31.60
N TYR A 422 -14.69 1.43 31.04
CA TYR A 422 -15.28 2.74 31.29
C TYR A 422 -15.77 3.45 30.02
N GLY A 423 -15.71 2.80 28.86
CA GLY A 423 -16.16 3.33 27.58
C GLY A 423 -15.33 4.51 27.07
N ALA A 424 -15.87 5.19 26.06
CA ALA A 424 -15.25 6.36 25.43
C ALA A 424 -15.12 7.53 26.42
N THR A 425 -16.05 7.65 27.37
CA THR A 425 -16.04 8.70 28.40
C THR A 425 -14.87 8.50 29.36
N GLY A 426 -14.72 7.31 29.96
CA GLY A 426 -13.62 7.06 30.90
C GLY A 426 -12.24 7.14 30.25
N LEU A 427 -12.11 6.70 28.99
CA LEU A 427 -10.85 6.89 28.24
C LEU A 427 -10.53 8.37 28.02
N ARG A 428 -11.53 9.20 27.73
CA ARG A 428 -11.34 10.65 27.59
C ARG A 428 -10.93 11.29 28.90
N GLU A 429 -11.60 10.94 30.00
CA GLU A 429 -11.24 11.42 31.34
C GLU A 429 -9.80 11.05 31.72
N PHE A 430 -9.38 9.82 31.43
CA PHE A 430 -7.99 9.40 31.57
C PHE A 430 -7.05 10.28 30.75
N ASN A 431 -7.35 10.49 29.47
CA ASN A 431 -6.51 11.26 28.56
C ASN A 431 -6.38 12.73 28.96
N ASP A 432 -7.49 13.35 29.38
CA ASP A 432 -7.53 14.72 29.87
C ASP A 432 -6.77 14.86 31.19
N SER A 433 -6.85 13.86 32.07
CA SER A 433 -6.18 13.86 33.38
C SER A 433 -4.65 13.77 33.27
N VAL A 434 -4.12 13.11 32.23
CA VAL A 434 -2.68 13.03 31.98
C VAL A 434 -2.12 14.34 31.39
N THR A 435 -2.99 15.19 30.83
CA THR A 435 -2.57 16.40 30.11
C THR A 435 -2.47 17.59 31.09
N THR A 436 -1.24 17.93 31.54
CA THR A 436 -1.02 19.08 32.44
C THR A 436 -0.89 20.40 31.66
N GLY A 437 -2.02 21.01 31.30
CA GLY A 437 -2.06 22.34 30.68
C GLY A 437 -2.45 22.34 29.19
N SER A 438 -2.68 23.54 28.64
CA SER A 438 -3.34 23.77 27.35
C SER A 438 -2.59 23.14 26.16
N GLY A 439 -3.00 21.93 25.76
CA GLY A 439 -2.82 21.40 24.40
C GLY A 439 -1.62 20.47 24.16
N ASP A 440 -0.83 20.09 25.17
CA ASP A 440 0.32 19.19 24.97
C ASP A 440 -0.02 17.74 25.35
N GLN A 441 0.06 16.81 24.39
CA GLN A 441 -0.18 15.39 24.67
C GLN A 441 0.97 14.81 25.50
N SER A 442 0.82 14.87 26.82
CA SER A 442 1.83 14.43 27.78
C SER A 442 2.12 12.92 27.67
N PRO A 443 3.39 12.50 27.77
CA PRO A 443 3.76 11.08 27.71
C PRO A 443 3.33 10.31 28.96
N PHE A 444 3.36 8.98 28.88
CA PHE A 444 3.00 8.08 30.00
C PHE A 444 4.09 8.01 31.09
N TYR A 445 5.09 8.90 31.03
CA TYR A 445 6.17 9.00 32.00
C TYR A 445 6.37 10.45 32.47
N GLU A 446 6.97 10.61 33.63
CA GLU A 446 7.47 11.87 34.17
C GLU A 446 8.98 11.78 34.34
N VAL A 447 9.70 12.84 33.96
CA VAL A 447 11.15 12.95 34.18
C VAL A 447 11.41 13.75 35.46
N ASN A 448 12.26 13.20 36.32
CA ASN A 448 12.81 13.91 37.46
C ASN A 448 14.30 14.18 37.22
N GLU A 449 14.72 15.41 37.45
CA GLU A 449 16.12 15.80 37.43
C GLU A 449 16.58 16.11 38.85
N ALA A 450 17.44 15.26 39.40
CA ALA A 450 18.02 15.42 40.72
C ALA A 450 19.54 15.39 40.61
N CYS A 451 20.22 16.43 41.12
CA CYS A 451 21.68 16.53 41.13
C CYS A 451 22.34 16.32 39.75
N GLY A 452 21.69 16.74 38.66
CA GLY A 452 22.19 16.57 37.29
C GLY A 452 22.00 15.17 36.70
N VAL A 453 21.37 14.24 37.43
CA VAL A 453 20.97 12.93 36.93
C VAL A 453 19.49 12.97 36.57
N ARG A 454 19.17 12.64 35.31
CA ARG A 454 17.80 12.47 34.85
C ARG A 454 17.35 11.03 35.09
N SER A 455 16.19 10.87 35.70
CA SER A 455 15.51 9.60 35.88
C SER A 455 14.06 9.75 35.42
N ALA A 456 13.47 8.67 34.93
CA ALA A 456 12.05 8.65 34.58
C ALA A 456 11.28 7.71 35.52
N ARG A 457 9.99 7.98 35.66
CA ARG A 457 9.01 7.06 36.27
C ARG A 457 7.74 7.08 35.43
N VAL A 458 6.88 6.06 35.58
CA VAL A 458 5.52 6.11 35.04
C VAL A 458 4.81 7.34 35.60
N HIS A 459 4.04 8.03 34.76
CA HIS A 459 3.32 9.23 35.13
C HIS A 459 2.38 8.96 36.31
N SER A 460 2.31 9.88 37.27
CA SER A 460 1.57 9.71 38.54
C SER A 460 0.09 9.40 38.32
N VAL A 461 -0.55 10.12 37.40
CA VAL A 461 -1.94 9.86 36.95
C VAL A 461 -2.08 8.45 36.34
N VAL A 462 -1.17 8.04 35.46
CA VAL A 462 -1.19 6.70 34.83
C VAL A 462 -1.10 5.61 35.90
N ALA A 463 -0.19 5.76 36.86
CA ALA A 463 -0.07 4.85 37.99
C ALA A 463 -1.34 4.81 38.87
N SER A 464 -1.95 5.97 39.12
CA SER A 464 -3.21 6.06 39.88
C SER A 464 -4.36 5.33 39.19
N TRP A 465 -4.48 5.45 37.86
CA TRP A 465 -5.49 4.72 37.09
C TRP A 465 -5.27 3.21 37.11
N MET A 466 -4.02 2.74 36.97
CA MET A 466 -3.72 1.30 37.12
C MET A 466 -4.06 0.80 38.54
N GLN A 467 -3.77 1.59 39.57
CA GLN A 467 -4.14 1.26 40.96
C GLN A 467 -5.65 1.30 41.20
N HIS A 468 -6.38 2.17 40.51
CA HIS A 468 -7.85 2.22 40.56
C HIS A 468 -8.44 0.95 39.93
N MET A 469 -8.00 0.61 38.71
CA MET A 469 -8.49 -0.56 37.99
C MET A 469 -8.15 -1.88 38.69
N SER A 470 -7.00 -2.01 39.34
CA SER A 470 -6.65 -3.25 40.08
C SER A 470 -7.57 -3.55 41.27
N LYS A 471 -8.39 -2.59 41.70
CA LYS A 471 -9.43 -2.77 42.72
C LYS A 471 -10.80 -3.15 42.14
N ASP A 472 -10.95 -3.07 40.81
CA ASP A 472 -12.18 -3.45 40.12
C ASP A 472 -12.33 -4.99 40.10
N PRO A 473 -13.51 -5.55 40.43
CA PRO A 473 -13.74 -7.00 40.38
C PRO A 473 -13.44 -7.64 39.02
N ALA A 474 -13.55 -6.88 37.92
CA ALA A 474 -13.24 -7.32 36.56
C ALA A 474 -11.73 -7.42 36.30
N CYS A 475 -10.88 -6.80 37.11
CA CYS A 475 -9.42 -6.72 36.97
C CYS A 475 -8.66 -7.40 38.12
N ARG A 476 -9.23 -8.43 38.75
CA ARG A 476 -8.53 -9.24 39.76
C ARG A 476 -7.46 -10.13 39.12
N ALA A 477 -6.20 -9.78 39.31
CA ALA A 477 -5.06 -10.57 38.83
C ALA A 477 -5.08 -12.00 39.39
N GLY A 478 -4.76 -12.98 38.54
CA GLY A 478 -4.84 -14.41 38.81
C GLY A 478 -6.25 -15.00 38.78
N GLU A 479 -7.30 -14.17 38.64
CA GLU A 479 -8.70 -14.60 38.59
C GLU A 479 -9.40 -14.20 37.28
N THR A 480 -9.03 -13.06 36.69
CA THR A 480 -9.65 -12.54 35.47
C THR A 480 -8.63 -12.19 34.40
N ALA A 481 -9.01 -12.38 33.14
CA ALA A 481 -8.14 -12.08 32.00
C ALA A 481 -7.75 -10.59 31.91
N LEU A 482 -8.64 -9.66 32.30
CA LEU A 482 -8.30 -8.23 32.36
C LEU A 482 -7.37 -7.90 33.54
N GLY A 483 -7.44 -8.65 34.64
CA GLY A 483 -6.53 -8.50 35.77
C GLY A 483 -5.12 -8.93 35.40
N ASP A 484 -4.98 -10.09 34.75
CA ASP A 484 -3.70 -10.59 34.25
C ASP A 484 -3.10 -9.65 33.20
N LEU A 485 -3.93 -9.11 32.30
CA LEU A 485 -3.49 -8.15 31.29
C LEU A 485 -3.02 -6.82 31.92
N LEU A 486 -3.72 -6.32 32.95
CA LEU A 486 -3.32 -5.12 33.67
C LEU A 486 -2.00 -5.32 34.43
N GLU A 487 -1.80 -6.48 35.06
CA GLU A 487 -0.53 -6.81 35.72
C GLU A 487 0.62 -6.88 34.71
N LEU A 488 0.38 -7.43 33.52
CA LEU A 488 1.37 -7.45 32.43
C LEU A 488 1.74 -6.03 31.98
N VAL A 489 0.76 -5.12 31.86
CA VAL A 489 1.02 -3.71 31.54
C VAL A 489 1.92 -3.07 32.60
N GLU A 490 1.57 -3.21 33.87
CA GLU A 490 2.28 -2.58 34.99
C GLU A 490 3.72 -3.11 35.12
N ARG A 491 3.92 -4.42 34.99
CA ARG A 491 5.21 -5.07 35.30
C ARG A 491 6.09 -5.31 34.09
N GLY A 492 5.49 -5.50 32.91
CA GLY A 492 6.18 -5.98 31.71
C GLY A 492 6.26 -4.96 30.58
N LEU A 493 5.26 -4.09 30.40
CA LEU A 493 5.19 -3.19 29.24
C LEU A 493 5.55 -1.73 29.58
N LEU A 494 5.02 -1.19 30.68
CA LEU A 494 5.31 0.17 31.16
C LEU A 494 6.43 0.18 32.23
N ALA A 495 7.46 -0.63 32.01
CA ALA A 495 8.61 -0.73 32.90
C ALA A 495 9.70 0.29 32.52
N VAL A 496 10.00 1.22 33.43
CA VAL A 496 11.02 2.26 33.21
C VAL A 496 12.45 1.76 33.50
N ASN A 497 12.59 0.73 34.34
CA ASN A 497 13.87 0.08 34.60
C ASN A 497 14.10 -1.01 33.53
N LEU A 498 15.03 -0.76 32.61
CA LEU A 498 15.37 -1.73 31.58
C LEU A 498 16.04 -2.96 32.21
N PRO A 499 15.61 -4.20 31.89
CA PRO A 499 16.30 -5.38 32.36
C PRO A 499 17.74 -5.38 31.84
N SER A 500 18.69 -5.68 32.74
CA SER A 500 20.14 -5.74 32.45
C SER A 500 20.51 -6.83 31.42
N HIS A 501 19.56 -7.69 31.04
CA HIS A 501 19.68 -8.67 29.96
C HIS A 501 18.53 -8.48 28.97
N GLY A 502 18.87 -8.23 27.70
CA GLY A 502 17.95 -7.84 26.64
C GLY A 502 16.63 -8.61 26.63
N GLY A 503 15.53 -7.85 26.68
CA GLY A 503 14.14 -8.31 26.79
C GLY A 503 13.76 -9.40 25.79
N SER A 504 13.89 -10.65 26.23
CA SER A 504 13.63 -11.86 25.44
C SER A 504 12.59 -12.79 26.09
N LYS A 505 12.14 -12.51 27.33
CA LYS A 505 11.21 -13.38 28.06
C LYS A 505 9.77 -12.86 28.12
N ASP A 506 9.56 -11.54 28.08
CA ASP A 506 8.21 -11.00 28.38
C ASP A 506 7.23 -11.09 27.20
N LEU A 507 7.72 -11.08 25.95
CA LEU A 507 6.89 -11.34 24.76
C LEU A 507 6.42 -12.81 24.64
N LEU A 508 7.05 -13.75 25.37
CA LEU A 508 6.62 -15.15 25.40
C LEU A 508 5.45 -15.38 26.38
N LEU A 509 5.20 -14.48 27.33
CA LEU A 509 4.12 -14.62 28.31
C LEU A 509 2.73 -14.37 27.69
N ILE A 510 2.64 -13.58 26.62
CA ILE A 510 1.41 -13.41 25.83
C ILE A 510 1.07 -14.70 25.05
N HIS A 511 2.09 -15.46 24.63
CA HIS A 511 1.89 -16.70 23.87
C HIS A 511 1.34 -17.85 24.74
N ASP A 512 1.71 -17.93 26.02
CA ASP A 512 1.26 -19.01 26.92
C ASP A 512 -0.12 -18.76 27.56
N SER A 513 -0.48 -17.50 27.82
CA SER A 513 -1.79 -17.15 28.40
C SER A 513 -2.98 -17.46 27.47
N SER A 514 -2.76 -17.64 26.16
CA SER A 514 -3.81 -18.05 25.21
C SER A 514 -4.13 -19.56 25.24
N LYS A 515 -3.25 -20.40 25.82
CA LYS A 515 -3.44 -21.86 25.88
C LYS A 515 -4.23 -22.32 27.10
N GLU A 516 -4.28 -21.51 28.17
CA GLU A 516 -5.01 -21.85 29.39
C GLU A 516 -6.50 -21.41 29.38
N TYR A 517 -6.94 -20.67 28.36
CA TYR A 517 -8.35 -20.29 28.19
C TYR A 517 -9.02 -21.00 26.99
N ARG A 518 -9.05 -22.33 27.03
CA ARG A 518 -9.98 -23.16 26.25
C ARG A 518 -11.11 -23.67 27.12
#